data_AF-A0AAE6ZNW5-F1
#
_entry.id   AF-A0AAE6ZNW5-F1
#
_cell.length_a   1.000
_cell.length_b   1.000
_cell.length_c   1.000
_cell.angle_alpha   90.00
_cell.angle_beta   90.00
_cell.angle_gamma   90.00
#
_symmetry.space_group_name_H-M   'P 1'
#
loop_
_entity.id
_entity.type
_entity.pdbx_description
1 polymer ?
#
loop_
_entity_poly.entity_id
_entity_poly.type
_entity_poly.pdbx_seq_one_letter_code
_entity_poly.pdbx_strand_id
1 'polypeptide(L)'
;MNNEAKHHEYIKSKGKFTIACNPVIFSPEEIALLEKYGYWFEALVEGRLLPFSAEQKQFVDVAQMRKKPETLYEKLWFRYIKRKEIELKKGATLYTSPLLEDDTFYNREMAKVLRSNMLKLTRENHRQ
;
A
#
# COMPACT_ATOMS: atom_id res chain seq x y z
N MET A 1 -28.80 6.35 26.35
CA MET A 1 -28.32 5.17 25.59
C MET A 1 -26.82 5.08 25.75
N ASN A 2 -26.29 3.99 26.30
CA ASN A 2 -24.85 3.85 26.52
C ASN A 2 -24.15 3.56 25.18
N ASN A 3 -23.36 4.51 24.65
CA ASN A 3 -22.71 4.36 23.34
C ASN A 3 -21.79 3.13 23.29
N GLU A 4 -21.18 2.79 24.42
CA GLU A 4 -20.35 1.59 24.56
C GLU A 4 -21.12 0.29 24.28
N ALA A 5 -22.37 0.18 24.76
CA ALA A 5 -23.20 -0.99 24.52
C ALA A 5 -23.55 -1.13 23.03
N LYS A 6 -23.82 -0.01 22.35
CA LYS A 6 -24.07 0.03 20.90
C LYS A 6 -22.85 -0.45 20.10
N HIS A 7 -21.65 -0.08 20.52
CA HIS A 7 -20.42 -0.51 19.85
C HIS A 7 -20.22 -2.02 19.98
N HIS A 8 -20.42 -2.58 21.18
CA HIS A 8 -20.31 -4.02 21.43
C HIS A 8 -21.34 -4.82 20.62
N GLU A 9 -22.59 -4.38 20.60
CA GLU A 9 -23.65 -5.02 19.83
C GLU A 9 -23.36 -4.99 18.33
N TYR A 10 -22.88 -3.85 17.81
CA TYR A 10 -22.51 -3.70 16.41
C TYR A 10 -21.42 -4.70 15.99
N ILE A 11 -20.33 -4.81 16.78
CA ILE A 11 -19.23 -5.75 16.50
C ILE A 11 -19.75 -7.18 16.52
N LYS A 12 -20.57 -7.54 17.52
CA LYS A 12 -21.14 -8.89 17.66
C LYS A 12 -22.02 -9.27 16.47
N SER A 13 -22.76 -8.31 15.91
CA SER A 13 -23.69 -8.54 14.80
C SER A 13 -23.01 -8.75 13.43
N LYS A 14 -21.82 -8.17 13.21
CA LYS A 14 -21.17 -8.14 11.88
C LYS A 14 -20.25 -9.33 11.60
N GLY A 15 -19.72 -9.99 12.63
CA GLY A 15 -18.76 -11.09 12.46
C GLY A 15 -17.38 -10.60 12.02
N LYS A 16 -16.69 -11.37 11.17
CA LYS A 16 -15.33 -11.05 10.70
C LYS A 16 -15.34 -10.06 9.54
N PHE A 17 -14.50 -9.04 9.63
CA PHE A 17 -14.31 -8.06 8.57
C PHE A 17 -13.63 -8.66 7.34
N THR A 18 -14.16 -8.33 6.16
CA THR A 18 -13.56 -8.73 4.88
C THR A 18 -12.57 -7.68 4.42
N ILE A 19 -11.28 -8.04 4.35
CA ILE A 19 -10.22 -7.16 3.87
C ILE A 19 -10.33 -7.02 2.34
N ALA A 20 -10.74 -5.84 1.88
CA ALA A 20 -11.03 -5.57 0.47
C ALA A 20 -9.81 -5.12 -0.36
N CYS A 21 -8.60 -5.46 0.07
CA CYS A 21 -7.35 -5.14 -0.64
C CYS A 21 -6.35 -6.29 -0.52
N ASN A 22 -5.27 -6.27 -1.31
CA ASN A 22 -4.26 -7.33 -1.23
C ASN A 22 -3.60 -7.37 0.16
N PRO A 23 -3.70 -8.50 0.89
CA PRO A 23 -3.23 -8.59 2.27
C PRO A 23 -1.72 -8.77 2.43
N VAL A 24 -0.96 -8.97 1.33
CA VAL A 24 0.51 -9.21 1.36
C VAL A 24 1.29 -8.16 2.15
N ILE A 25 0.77 -6.93 2.26
CA ILE A 25 1.46 -5.84 2.96
C ILE A 25 1.24 -5.84 4.48
N PHE A 26 0.42 -6.75 5.02
CA PHE A 26 0.10 -6.83 6.44
C PHE A 26 0.70 -8.09 7.07
N SER A 27 1.13 -7.97 8.33
CA SER A 27 1.49 -9.14 9.13
C SER A 27 0.25 -9.99 9.50
N PRO A 28 0.43 -11.27 9.88
CA PRO A 28 -0.70 -12.09 10.35
C PRO A 28 -1.45 -11.48 11.54
N GLU A 29 -0.74 -10.81 12.44
CA GLU A 29 -1.33 -10.11 13.59
C GLU A 29 -2.17 -8.91 13.15
N GLU A 30 -1.68 -8.14 12.18
CA GLU A 30 -2.39 -7.01 11.59
C GLU A 30 -3.65 -7.45 10.85
N ILE A 31 -3.59 -8.57 10.12
CA ILE A 31 -4.75 -9.19 9.48
C ILE A 31 -5.78 -9.58 10.54
N ALA A 32 -5.38 -10.25 11.62
CA ALA A 32 -6.29 -10.63 12.70
C ALA A 32 -6.95 -9.41 13.37
N LEU A 33 -6.22 -8.31 13.54
CA LEU A 33 -6.77 -7.06 14.05
C LEU A 33 -7.78 -6.43 13.08
N LEU A 34 -7.48 -6.41 11.79
CA LEU A 34 -8.41 -5.93 10.76
C LEU A 34 -9.66 -6.80 10.70
N GLU A 35 -9.54 -8.12 10.74
CA GLU A 35 -10.68 -9.04 10.77
C GLU A 35 -11.57 -8.81 12.00
N LYS A 36 -10.96 -8.53 13.16
CA LYS A 36 -11.69 -8.35 14.42
C LYS A 36 -12.35 -6.97 14.53
N TYR A 37 -11.66 -5.91 14.14
CA TYR A 37 -12.09 -4.53 14.39
C TYR A 37 -12.41 -3.72 13.13
N GLY A 38 -12.24 -4.28 11.92
CA GLY A 38 -12.39 -3.53 10.68
C GLY A 38 -13.78 -2.94 10.47
N TYR A 39 -14.85 -3.70 10.76
CA TYR A 39 -16.22 -3.16 10.70
C TYR A 39 -16.45 -2.05 11.73
N TRP A 40 -15.80 -2.14 12.89
CA TRP A 40 -15.89 -1.12 13.92
C TRP A 40 -15.18 0.17 13.50
N PHE A 41 -13.98 0.06 12.94
CA PHE A 41 -13.25 1.17 12.34
C PHE A 41 -14.05 1.84 11.24
N GLU A 42 -14.60 1.07 10.30
CA GLU A 42 -15.44 1.60 9.23
C GLU A 42 -16.66 2.36 9.78
N ALA A 43 -17.35 1.79 10.76
CA ALA A 43 -18.52 2.42 11.36
C ALA A 43 -18.19 3.72 12.12
N LEU A 44 -17.02 3.81 12.75
CA LEU A 44 -16.54 5.04 13.38
C LEU A 44 -16.24 6.13 12.36
N VAL A 45 -15.58 5.76 11.24
CA VAL A 45 -15.18 6.72 10.20
C VAL A 45 -16.38 7.23 9.41
N GLU A 46 -17.35 6.37 9.14
CA GLU A 46 -18.60 6.74 8.46
C GLU A 46 -19.60 7.47 9.37
N GLY A 47 -19.34 7.52 10.69
CA GLY A 47 -20.23 8.14 11.67
C GLY A 47 -21.48 7.33 12.01
N ARG A 48 -21.55 6.03 11.62
CA ARG A 48 -22.60 5.11 12.09
C ARG A 48 -22.49 4.86 13.59
N LEU A 49 -21.25 4.83 14.10
CA LEU A 49 -20.95 4.79 15.53
C LEU A 49 -20.27 6.10 15.93
N LEU A 50 -20.76 6.71 17.01
CA LEU A 50 -20.22 7.97 17.51
C LEU A 50 -19.05 7.67 18.47
N PRO A 51 -17.88 8.29 18.27
CA PRO A 51 -16.76 8.11 19.18
C PRO A 51 -17.11 8.67 20.56
N PHE A 52 -16.94 7.85 21.60
CA PHE A 52 -17.22 8.23 22.98
C PHE A 52 -15.96 8.45 23.82
N SER A 53 -14.81 7.92 23.39
CA SER A 53 -13.51 8.14 24.04
C SER A 53 -12.62 9.12 23.27
N ALA A 54 -11.60 9.66 23.94
CA ALA A 54 -10.64 10.57 23.30
C ALA A 54 -9.84 9.88 22.18
N GLU A 55 -9.46 8.61 22.41
CA GLU A 55 -8.74 7.78 21.45
C GLU A 55 -9.58 7.49 20.21
N GLN A 56 -10.88 7.23 20.38
CA GLN A 56 -11.79 7.03 19.24
C GLN A 56 -11.98 8.31 18.43
N LYS A 57 -12.06 9.47 19.10
CA LYS A 57 -12.11 10.76 18.41
C LYS A 57 -10.83 11.03 17.62
N GLN A 58 -9.67 10.76 18.23
CA GLN A 58 -8.38 10.86 17.56
C GLN A 58 -8.28 9.89 16.37
N PHE A 59 -8.75 8.65 16.50
CA PHE A 59 -8.80 7.70 15.41
C PHE A 59 -9.61 8.23 14.22
N VAL A 60 -10.78 8.83 14.47
CA VAL A 60 -11.61 9.45 13.42
C VAL A 60 -10.89 10.63 12.76
N ASP A 61 -10.25 11.51 13.54
CA ASP A 61 -9.44 12.62 13.01
C ASP A 61 -8.33 12.13 12.08
N VAL A 62 -7.63 11.06 12.48
CA VAL A 62 -6.54 10.44 11.69
C VAL A 62 -7.09 9.79 10.43
N ALA A 63 -8.21 9.05 10.53
CA ALA A 63 -8.85 8.43 9.38
C ALA A 63 -9.33 9.47 8.34
N GLN A 64 -9.70 10.66 8.81
CA GLN A 64 -10.06 11.82 7.96
C GLN A 64 -8.84 12.64 7.51
N MET A 65 -7.61 12.16 7.74
CA MET A 65 -6.35 12.81 7.38
C MET A 65 -6.13 14.19 8.03
N ARG A 66 -6.82 14.49 9.15
CA ARG A 66 -6.66 15.74 9.92
C ARG A 66 -5.48 15.68 10.87
N LYS A 67 -5.06 14.49 11.28
CA LYS A 67 -3.92 14.22 12.16
C LYS A 67 -3.06 13.08 11.62
N LYS A 68 -1.82 13.01 12.08
CA LYS A 68 -0.91 11.90 11.76
C LYS A 68 -1.22 10.68 12.64
N PRO A 69 -1.10 9.45 12.10
CA PRO A 69 -1.32 8.24 12.87
C PRO A 69 -0.18 7.99 13.86
N GLU A 70 -0.51 7.81 15.13
CA GLU A 70 0.43 7.56 16.23
C GLU A 70 0.30 6.14 16.73
N THR A 71 -0.94 5.69 16.96
CA THR A 71 -1.24 4.38 17.54
C THR A 71 -1.15 3.26 16.51
N LEU A 72 -1.02 2.02 16.99
CA LEU A 72 -0.97 0.84 16.12
C LEU A 72 -2.24 0.71 15.27
N TYR A 73 -3.41 0.90 15.87
CA TYR A 73 -4.71 0.82 15.17
C TYR A 73 -4.86 1.90 14.11
N GLU A 74 -4.45 3.14 14.42
CA GLU A 74 -4.43 4.26 13.47
C GLU A 74 -3.53 3.97 12.28
N LYS A 75 -2.29 3.53 12.53
CA LYS A 75 -1.32 3.18 11.47
C LYS A 75 -1.80 2.03 10.62
N LEU A 76 -2.45 1.03 11.22
CA LEU A 76 -3.01 -0.11 10.52
C LEU A 76 -4.17 0.32 9.60
N TRP A 77 -5.16 1.04 10.14
CA TRP A 77 -6.30 1.51 9.37
C TRP A 77 -5.88 2.48 8.26
N PHE A 78 -4.96 3.41 8.55
CA PHE A 78 -4.43 4.34 7.55
C PHE A 78 -3.76 3.60 6.38
N ARG A 79 -2.93 2.58 6.65
CA ARG A 79 -2.32 1.74 5.61
C ARG A 79 -3.37 0.99 4.80
N TYR A 80 -4.40 0.44 5.45
CA TYR A 80 -5.51 -0.24 4.78
C TYR A 80 -6.23 0.68 3.79
N ILE A 81 -6.64 1.88 4.23
CA ILE A 81 -7.30 2.86 3.35
C ILE A 81 -6.39 3.28 2.20
N LYS A 82 -5.11 3.55 2.47
CA LYS A 82 -4.15 3.94 1.42
C LYS A 82 -3.90 2.82 0.43
N ARG A 83 -3.86 1.56 0.87
CA ARG A 83 -3.71 0.42 -0.02
C ARG A 83 -4.93 0.28 -0.94
N LYS A 84 -6.15 0.41 -0.41
CA LYS A 84 -7.38 0.45 -1.21
C LYS A 84 -7.35 1.58 -2.25
N GLU A 85 -6.92 2.77 -1.84
CA GLU A 85 -6.81 3.93 -2.76
C GLU A 85 -5.81 3.67 -3.90
N ILE A 86 -4.66 3.06 -3.59
CA ILE A 86 -3.64 2.71 -4.59
C ILE A 86 -4.14 1.65 -5.57
N GLU A 87 -4.77 0.59 -5.06
CA GLU A 87 -5.33 -0.48 -5.89
C GLU A 87 -6.46 0.02 -6.80
N LEU A 88 -7.30 0.92 -6.30
CA LEU A 88 -8.33 1.56 -7.11
C LEU A 88 -7.75 2.41 -8.24
N LYS A 89 -6.67 3.16 -7.98
CA LYS A 89 -6.05 4.06 -8.98
C LYS A 89 -5.22 3.31 -10.01
N LYS A 90 -4.45 2.30 -9.61
CA LYS A 90 -3.44 1.65 -10.45
C LYS A 90 -3.86 0.27 -10.97
N GLY A 91 -4.87 -0.38 -10.37
CA GLY A 91 -5.45 -1.63 -10.84
C GLY A 91 -4.40 -2.69 -11.20
N ALA A 92 -4.53 -3.26 -12.40
CA ALA A 92 -3.67 -4.33 -12.93
C ALA A 92 -2.19 -3.91 -13.10
N THR A 93 -1.90 -2.62 -13.27
CA THR A 93 -0.53 -2.12 -13.46
C THR A 93 0.33 -2.33 -12.20
N LEU A 94 -0.27 -2.45 -11.01
CA LEU A 94 0.47 -2.78 -9.78
C LEU A 94 1.12 -4.15 -9.78
N TYR A 95 0.55 -5.09 -10.55
CA TYR A 95 0.96 -6.49 -10.58
C TYR A 95 1.67 -6.85 -11.87
N THR A 96 1.80 -5.90 -12.79
CA THR A 96 2.50 -6.12 -14.06
C THR A 96 4.00 -6.03 -13.81
N SER A 97 4.70 -7.15 -13.97
CA SER A 97 6.17 -7.14 -14.01
C SER A 97 6.63 -6.31 -15.21
N PRO A 98 7.57 -5.36 -15.03
CA PRO A 98 8.16 -4.66 -16.15
C PRO A 98 8.79 -5.68 -17.10
N LEU A 99 8.32 -5.72 -18.35
CA LEU A 99 9.03 -6.42 -19.42
C LEU A 99 10.23 -5.54 -19.77
N LEU A 100 11.42 -5.98 -19.39
CA LEU A 100 12.65 -5.39 -19.89
C LEU A 100 12.76 -5.84 -21.35
N GLU A 101 12.51 -4.93 -22.29
CA GLU A 101 12.86 -5.18 -23.68
C GLU A 101 14.39 -5.25 -23.75
N ASP A 102 14.91 -6.41 -24.18
CA ASP A 102 16.36 -6.67 -24.28
C ASP A 102 17.07 -5.69 -25.25
N ASP A 103 16.31 -5.04 -26.13
CA ASP A 103 16.79 -4.07 -27.10
C ASP A 103 16.75 -2.63 -26.55
N THR A 104 17.53 -2.40 -25.51
CA THR A 104 17.85 -1.02 -25.11
C THR A 104 18.76 -0.36 -26.17
N PHE A 105 18.56 0.94 -26.39
CA PHE A 105 19.28 1.87 -27.28
C PHE A 105 20.83 1.73 -27.27
N TYR A 106 21.40 1.11 -26.23
CA TYR A 106 22.81 0.71 -26.15
C TYR A 106 22.95 -0.57 -25.30
N ASN A 107 23.00 -1.74 -25.94
CA ASN A 107 23.21 -3.00 -25.23
C ASN A 107 24.71 -3.37 -25.12
N ARG A 108 25.01 -4.37 -24.27
CA ARG A 108 26.39 -4.81 -23.99
C ARG A 108 27.14 -5.25 -25.26
N GLU A 109 26.43 -5.85 -26.21
CA GLU A 109 27.00 -6.29 -27.48
C GLU A 109 27.38 -5.09 -28.37
N MET A 110 26.51 -4.09 -28.48
CA MET A 110 26.81 -2.83 -29.18
C MET A 110 28.06 -2.14 -28.60
N ALA A 111 28.23 -2.13 -27.27
CA ALA A 111 29.41 -1.57 -26.63
C ALA A 111 30.70 -2.37 -26.91
N LYS A 112 30.60 -3.72 -27.04
CA LYS A 112 31.75 -4.56 -27.44
C LYS A 112 32.16 -4.27 -28.89
N VAL A 113 31.18 -4.18 -29.79
CA VAL A 113 31.41 -3.87 -31.20
C VAL A 113 32.06 -2.49 -31.37
N LEU A 114 31.53 -1.46 -30.69
CA LEU A 114 32.11 -0.11 -30.72
C LEU A 114 33.58 -0.10 -30.26
N ARG A 115 33.90 -0.78 -29.15
CA ARG A 115 35.28 -0.89 -28.64
C ARG A 115 36.21 -1.60 -29.62
N SER A 116 35.74 -2.67 -30.26
CA SER A 116 36.51 -3.39 -31.28
C SER A 116 36.82 -2.50 -32.47
N ASN A 117 35.83 -1.76 -32.96
CA ASN A 117 35.98 -0.85 -34.10
C ASN A 117 36.95 0.31 -33.78
N MET A 118 36.84 0.91 -32.58
CA MET A 118 37.77 1.96 -32.15
C MET A 118 39.22 1.45 -32.06
N LEU A 119 39.44 0.25 -31.50
CA LEU A 119 40.78 -0.35 -31.43
C LEU A 119 41.39 -0.60 -32.82
N LYS A 120 40.57 -1.01 -33.80
CA LYS A 120 41.02 -1.20 -35.19
C LYS A 120 41.45 0.13 -35.80
N LEU A 121 40.60 1.16 -35.72
CA LEU A 121 40.89 2.50 -36.24
C LEU A 121 42.17 3.10 -35.62
N THR A 122 42.35 2.98 -34.31
CA THR A 122 43.57 3.47 -33.64
C THR A 122 44.81 2.73 -34.16
N ARG A 123 44.75 1.40 -34.36
CA ARG A 123 45.87 0.62 -34.89
C ARG A 123 46.21 0.96 -36.34
N GLU A 124 45.21 1.22 -37.17
CA GLU A 124 45.40 1.63 -38.57
C GLU A 124 46.09 3.00 -38.65
N ASN A 125 45.66 3.97 -37.83
CA ASN A 125 46.27 5.30 -37.79
C ASN A 125 47.73 5.31 -37.28
N HIS A 126 48.14 4.34 -36.45
CA HIS A 126 49.53 4.22 -35.98
C HIS A 126 50.46 3.46 -36.94
N ARG A 127 49.94 2.93 -38.05
CA ARG A 127 50.73 2.22 -39.08
C ARG A 127 51.04 3.08 -40.31
N GLN A 128 50.49 4.29 -40.39
CA GLN A 128 50.87 5.34 -41.35
C GLN A 128 52.00 6.18 -40.79
#